data_AF-A0A7Y2ZZR2-F1
#
_entry.id   AF-A0A7Y2ZZR2-F1
#
_cell.length_a   1.000
_cell.length_b   1.000
_cell.length_c   1.000
_cell.angle_alpha   90.00
_cell.angle_beta   90.00
_cell.angle_gamma   90.00
#
_symmetry.space_group_name_H-M   'P 1'
#
loop_
_entity.id
_entity.type
_entity.pdbx_description
1 polymer ?
#
loop_
_entity_poly.entity_id
_entity_poly.type
_entity_poly.pdbx_seq_one_letter_code
_entity_poly.pdbx_strand_id
1 'polypeptide(L)'
;MKEMGRDKEAKEMEERADIFLKSLQGKESSYYLGFLPSEVLKEYAILLHQEGAANKAMEMNSLADWWDQANINAAEQLYEKTKDKKIKEPKELMTVKKFIKINVPDHVSSGGKVKFTVVPGDVLEVIRKKLCLDGKRECWVVKNIKTVETGVVFAERMKNRQYVYTEE
;
A
#
# COMPACT_ATOMS: atom_id res chain seq x y z
N MET A 1 -24.78 -15.11 -23.04
CA MET A 1 -23.61 -14.25 -23.35
C MET A 1 -22.97 -13.79 -22.04
N LYS A 2 -22.07 -14.60 -21.47
CA LYS A 2 -21.36 -14.31 -20.19
C LYS A 2 -19.90 -14.79 -20.23
N GLU A 3 -19.34 -15.04 -21.41
CA GLU A 3 -18.03 -15.69 -21.57
C GLU A 3 -16.87 -14.69 -21.82
N MET A 4 -17.12 -13.49 -22.36
CA MET A 4 -16.03 -12.56 -22.72
C MET A 4 -15.28 -11.88 -21.54
N GLY A 5 -15.79 -11.97 -20.31
CA GLY A 5 -15.15 -11.32 -19.15
C GLY A 5 -14.04 -12.15 -18.50
N ARG A 6 -14.20 -13.48 -18.46
CA ARG A 6 -13.26 -14.39 -17.80
C ARG A 6 -11.94 -14.50 -18.56
N ASP A 7 -11.99 -14.47 -19.89
CA ASP A 7 -10.80 -14.58 -20.74
C ASP A 7 -9.85 -13.39 -20.56
N LYS A 8 -10.40 -12.19 -20.30
CA LYS A 8 -9.59 -10.99 -20.08
C LYS A 8 -8.88 -11.01 -18.74
N GLU A 9 -9.59 -11.39 -17.67
CA GLU A 9 -9.03 -11.50 -16.32
C GLU A 9 -7.97 -12.60 -16.24
N ALA A 10 -8.22 -13.75 -16.87
CA ALA A 10 -7.26 -14.86 -16.93
C ALA A 10 -5.96 -14.43 -17.64
N LYS A 11 -6.08 -13.68 -18.74
CA LYS A 11 -4.93 -13.17 -19.49
C LYS A 11 -4.14 -12.11 -18.70
N GLU A 12 -4.82 -11.21 -17.99
CA GLU A 12 -4.16 -10.23 -17.12
C GLU A 12 -3.43 -10.92 -15.95
N MET A 13 -3.98 -12.00 -15.41
CA MET A 13 -3.30 -12.82 -14.39
C MET A 13 -2.07 -13.54 -14.95
N GLU A 14 -2.17 -14.11 -16.15
CA GLU A 14 -1.03 -14.75 -16.82
C GLU A 14 0.10 -13.76 -17.09
N GLU A 15 -0.22 -12.55 -17.59
CA GLU A 15 0.77 -11.49 -17.83
C GLU A 15 1.47 -11.07 -16.53
N ARG A 16 0.75 -10.95 -15.41
CA ARG A 16 1.33 -10.63 -14.10
C ARG A 16 2.23 -11.74 -13.57
N ALA A 17 1.82 -13.00 -13.74
CA ALA A 17 2.62 -14.15 -13.36
C ALA A 17 3.92 -14.22 -14.18
N ASP A 18 3.87 -13.95 -15.48
CA ASP A 18 5.06 -13.93 -16.35
C ASP A 18 6.02 -12.78 -16.00
N ILE A 19 5.50 -11.58 -15.74
CA ILE A 19 6.31 -10.45 -15.23
C ILE A 19 7.02 -10.83 -13.94
N PHE A 20 6.30 -11.48 -13.01
CA PHE A 20 6.88 -11.93 -11.77
C PHE A 20 7.99 -12.98 -11.99
N LEU A 21 7.74 -14.01 -12.80
CA LEU A 21 8.73 -15.04 -13.12
C LEU A 21 10.00 -14.45 -13.77
N LYS A 22 9.85 -13.45 -14.63
CA LYS A 22 10.97 -12.70 -15.21
C LYS A 22 11.72 -11.86 -14.17
N SER A 23 11.02 -11.25 -13.22
CA SER A 23 11.63 -10.46 -12.14
C SER A 23 12.52 -11.31 -11.21
N LEU A 24 12.17 -12.58 -11.01
CA LEU A 24 12.98 -13.55 -10.24
C LEU A 24 14.35 -13.81 -10.89
N GLN A 25 14.42 -13.79 -12.22
CA GLN A 25 15.68 -13.94 -12.96
C GLN A 25 16.55 -12.67 -12.90
N GLY A 26 15.93 -11.50 -12.74
CA GLY A 26 16.60 -10.19 -12.74
C GLY A 26 17.16 -9.71 -11.40
N LYS A 27 16.92 -10.41 -10.28
CA LYS A 27 17.18 -9.91 -8.90
C LYS A 27 16.51 -8.56 -8.60
N GLU A 28 15.39 -8.26 -9.27
CA GLU A 28 14.64 -7.04 -8.99
C GLU A 28 13.73 -7.23 -7.78
N SER A 29 13.69 -6.22 -6.92
CA SER A 29 12.84 -6.23 -5.72
C SER A 29 11.37 -6.17 -6.12
N SER A 30 10.61 -7.20 -5.75
CA SER A 30 9.16 -7.34 -5.93
C SER A 30 8.31 -6.20 -5.37
N TYR A 31 8.88 -5.36 -4.49
CA TYR A 31 8.25 -4.14 -3.97
C TYR A 31 7.83 -3.15 -5.07
N TYR A 32 8.39 -3.28 -6.27
CA TYR A 32 8.10 -2.40 -7.41
C TYR A 32 6.94 -2.85 -8.30
N LEU A 33 6.37 -4.04 -8.06
CA LEU A 33 5.36 -4.61 -8.96
C LEU A 33 3.92 -4.15 -8.64
N GLY A 34 3.67 -3.59 -7.46
CA GLY A 34 2.35 -3.05 -7.09
C GLY A 34 1.28 -4.12 -6.85
N PHE A 35 1.66 -5.40 -6.76
CA PHE A 35 0.81 -6.54 -6.41
C PHE A 35 1.58 -7.53 -5.52
N LEU A 36 0.88 -8.38 -4.76
CA LEU A 36 1.46 -9.44 -3.94
C LEU A 36 1.73 -10.69 -4.80
N PRO A 37 3.00 -11.07 -5.05
CA PRO A 37 3.29 -12.15 -5.98
C PRO A 37 2.75 -13.52 -5.58
N SER A 38 2.70 -13.83 -4.28
CA SER A 38 2.17 -15.11 -3.81
C SER A 38 0.65 -15.23 -4.04
N GLU A 39 -0.10 -14.14 -3.90
CA GLU A 39 -1.54 -14.12 -4.22
C GLU A 39 -1.78 -14.35 -5.72
N VAL A 40 -1.06 -13.63 -6.58
CA VAL A 40 -1.17 -13.78 -8.04
C VAL A 40 -0.81 -15.19 -8.50
N LEU A 41 0.23 -15.79 -7.92
CA LEU A 41 0.62 -17.16 -8.24
C LEU A 41 -0.40 -18.20 -7.79
N LYS A 42 -1.04 -18.01 -6.63
CA LYS A 42 -2.12 -18.89 -6.13
C LYS A 42 -3.37 -18.78 -7.02
N GLU A 43 -3.74 -17.56 -7.43
CA GLU A 43 -4.85 -17.35 -8.37
C GLU A 43 -4.56 -17.98 -9.73
N TYR A 44 -3.35 -17.82 -10.27
CA TYR A 44 -2.95 -18.45 -11.51
C TYR A 44 -2.88 -19.99 -11.40
N ALA A 45 -2.46 -20.53 -10.27
CA ALA A 45 -2.50 -21.97 -10.01
C ALA A 45 -3.93 -22.53 -10.05
N ILE A 46 -4.92 -21.80 -9.52
CA ILE A 46 -6.33 -22.18 -9.57
C ILE A 46 -6.82 -22.25 -11.03
N LEU A 47 -6.46 -21.25 -11.85
CA LEU A 47 -6.80 -21.24 -13.28
C LEU A 47 -6.18 -22.42 -14.02
N LEU A 48 -4.89 -22.68 -13.83
CA LEU A 48 -4.20 -23.82 -14.43
C LEU A 48 -4.82 -25.17 -14.02
N HIS A 49 -5.30 -25.28 -12.78
CA HIS A 49 -6.00 -26.48 -12.33
C HIS A 49 -7.34 -26.66 -13.05
N GLN A 50 -8.09 -25.58 -13.26
CA GLN A 50 -9.36 -25.59 -14.01
C GLN A 50 -9.16 -25.94 -15.49
N GLU A 51 -8.01 -25.58 -16.07
CA GLU A 51 -7.61 -25.91 -17.45
C GLU A 51 -7.01 -27.33 -17.59
N GLY A 52 -6.91 -28.09 -16.50
CA GLY A 52 -6.34 -29.45 -16.50
C GLY A 52 -4.81 -29.50 -16.46
N ALA A 53 -4.13 -28.37 -16.29
CA ALA A 53 -2.67 -28.27 -16.17
C ALA A 53 -2.19 -28.45 -14.71
N ALA A 54 -2.57 -29.56 -14.08
CA ALA A 54 -2.37 -29.81 -12.65
C ALA A 54 -0.90 -29.72 -12.19
N ASN A 55 0.06 -30.18 -13.02
CA ASN A 55 1.49 -30.12 -12.67
C ASN A 55 1.99 -28.67 -12.61
N LYS A 56 1.61 -27.84 -13.59
CA LYS A 56 1.99 -26.43 -13.64
C LYS A 56 1.31 -25.64 -12.51
N ALA A 57 0.06 -25.97 -12.18
CA ALA A 57 -0.62 -25.41 -11.01
C ALA A 57 0.13 -25.72 -9.70
N MET A 58 0.61 -26.95 -9.54
CA MET A 58 1.37 -27.36 -8.35
C MET A 58 2.72 -26.63 -8.25
N GLU A 59 3.40 -26.41 -9.37
CA GLU A 59 4.62 -25.59 -9.45
C GLU A 59 4.36 -24.14 -9.03
N MET A 60 3.27 -23.53 -9.52
CA MET A 60 2.91 -22.15 -9.15
C MET A 60 2.54 -22.01 -7.66
N ASN A 61 1.81 -22.97 -7.10
CA ASN A 61 1.53 -22.99 -5.65
C ASN A 61 2.80 -23.15 -4.83
N SER A 62 3.69 -24.06 -5.24
CA SER A 62 4.98 -24.28 -4.54
C SER A 62 5.86 -23.03 -4.58
N LEU A 63 5.82 -22.29 -5.70
CA LEU A 63 6.54 -21.02 -5.84
C LEU A 63 5.92 -19.92 -4.97
N ALA A 64 4.60 -19.89 -4.84
CA ALA A 64 3.89 -18.96 -3.96
C ALA A 64 4.24 -19.22 -2.48
N ASP A 65 4.28 -20.49 -2.07
CA ASP A 65 4.63 -20.87 -0.70
C ASP A 65 6.11 -20.57 -0.39
N TRP A 66 7.02 -20.85 -1.34
CA TRP A 66 8.42 -20.47 -1.21
C TRP A 66 8.59 -18.96 -1.02
N TRP A 67 7.79 -18.17 -1.74
CA TRP A 67 7.82 -16.71 -1.66
C TRP A 67 7.31 -16.18 -0.31
N ASP A 68 6.20 -16.73 0.18
CA ASP A 68 5.68 -16.41 1.52
C ASP A 68 6.74 -16.76 2.58
N GLN A 69 7.35 -17.94 2.49
CA GLN A 69 8.40 -18.38 3.43
C GLN A 69 9.69 -17.54 3.33
N ALA A 70 10.10 -17.15 2.13
CA ALA A 70 11.27 -16.30 1.93
C ALA A 70 11.07 -14.90 2.54
N ASN A 71 9.86 -14.34 2.42
CA ASN A 71 9.51 -13.07 3.06
C ASN A 71 9.42 -13.20 4.59
N ILE A 72 8.85 -14.30 5.11
CA ILE A 72 8.84 -14.59 6.55
C ILE A 72 10.27 -14.67 7.09
N ASN A 73 11.15 -15.43 6.44
CA ASN A 73 12.54 -15.59 6.85
C ASN A 73 13.31 -14.25 6.77
N ALA A 74 13.05 -13.44 5.74
CA ALA A 74 13.63 -12.11 5.62
C ALA A 74 13.13 -11.16 6.73
N ALA A 75 11.84 -11.24 7.08
CA ALA A 75 11.24 -10.48 8.18
C ALA A 75 11.80 -10.92 9.54
N GLU A 76 11.97 -12.22 9.78
CA GLU A 76 12.59 -12.77 10.99
C GLU A 76 14.05 -12.35 11.12
N GLN A 77 14.83 -12.39 10.04
CA GLN A 77 16.21 -11.89 10.04
C GLN A 77 16.28 -10.38 10.29
N LEU A 78 15.31 -9.62 9.78
CA LEU A 78 15.20 -8.20 10.05
C LEU A 78 14.84 -7.95 11.52
N TYR A 79 13.93 -8.74 12.07
CA TYR A 79 13.52 -8.70 13.48
C TYR A 79 14.69 -9.01 14.42
N GLU A 80 15.42 -10.12 14.22
CA GLU A 80 16.59 -10.45 15.04
C GLU A 80 17.71 -9.40 14.91
N LYS A 81 17.90 -8.79 13.73
CA LYS A 81 18.84 -7.65 13.55
C LYS A 81 18.38 -6.35 14.22
N THR A 82 17.09 -6.20 14.49
CA THR A 82 16.49 -4.98 15.05
C THR A 82 16.11 -5.12 16.52
N LYS A 83 16.10 -6.33 17.08
CA LYS A 83 15.75 -6.70 18.45
C LYS A 83 16.58 -5.98 19.53
N ASP A 84 17.85 -5.68 19.25
CA ASP A 84 18.75 -4.93 20.16
C ASP A 84 18.69 -3.41 20.00
N LYS A 85 18.01 -2.91 18.96
CA LYS A 85 17.74 -1.49 18.81
C LYS A 85 16.33 -1.25 19.35
N LYS A 86 16.14 -0.28 20.24
CA LYS A 86 14.80 0.20 20.68
C LYS A 86 14.02 0.78 19.48
N ILE A 87 13.57 -0.08 18.58
CA ILE A 87 12.75 0.24 17.43
C ILE A 87 11.32 -0.05 17.87
N LYS A 88 10.53 1.02 17.94
CA LYS A 88 9.10 0.95 18.21
C LYS A 88 8.47 -0.01 17.19
N GLU A 89 7.72 -0.97 17.72
CA GLU A 89 6.97 -2.04 17.04
C GLU A 89 6.54 -1.70 15.60
N PRO A 90 6.76 -2.59 14.62
CA PRO A 90 6.03 -2.54 13.36
C PRO A 90 4.62 -3.08 13.61
N LYS A 91 3.64 -2.18 13.73
CA LYS A 91 2.23 -2.56 13.65
C LYS A 91 1.81 -2.63 12.18
N GLU A 92 1.87 -3.83 11.60
CA GLU A 92 0.84 -4.20 10.65
C GLU A 92 -0.48 -4.23 11.42
N LEU A 93 -1.34 -3.25 11.17
CA LEU A 93 -2.73 -3.31 11.58
C LEU A 93 -3.50 -2.62 10.47
N MET A 94 -4.43 -3.35 9.85
CA MET A 94 -5.44 -2.90 8.88
C MET A 94 -5.52 -1.37 8.86
N THR A 95 -5.00 -0.76 7.79
CA THR A 95 -4.86 0.69 7.73
C THR A 95 -6.22 1.32 7.49
N VAL A 96 -6.99 1.43 8.57
CA VAL A 96 -8.17 2.27 8.67
C VAL A 96 -7.78 3.64 8.11
N LYS A 97 -8.24 3.91 6.88
CA LYS A 97 -7.81 5.10 6.16
C LYS A 97 -8.44 6.29 6.84
N LYS A 98 -7.59 7.25 7.24
CA LYS A 98 -8.03 8.46 7.89
C LYS A 98 -8.17 9.57 6.88
N PHE A 99 -9.30 10.26 6.91
CA PHE A 99 -9.64 11.34 6.01
C PHE A 99 -9.97 12.62 6.78
N ILE A 100 -9.84 13.75 6.11
CA ILE A 100 -10.18 15.08 6.61
C ILE A 100 -11.07 15.73 5.57
N LYS A 101 -12.34 15.97 5.93
CA LYS A 101 -13.25 16.79 5.14
C LYS A 101 -13.08 18.25 5.54
N ILE A 102 -12.73 19.07 4.57
CA ILE A 102 -12.51 20.51 4.76
C ILE A 102 -13.86 21.21 4.80
N ASN A 103 -14.12 21.91 5.90
CA ASN A 103 -15.34 22.71 6.13
C ASN A 103 -15.05 24.22 6.03
N VAL A 104 -13.81 24.63 6.33
CA VAL A 104 -13.36 26.03 6.30
C VAL A 104 -12.05 26.10 5.51
N PRO A 105 -11.83 27.11 4.65
CA PRO A 105 -10.58 27.25 3.91
C PRO A 105 -9.35 27.15 4.82
N ASP A 106 -8.35 26.40 4.36
CA ASP A 106 -7.08 26.24 5.07
C ASP A 106 -5.93 26.10 4.07
N HIS A 107 -4.70 26.14 4.58
CA HIS A 107 -3.50 25.96 3.77
C HIS A 107 -2.76 24.68 4.13
N VAL A 108 -2.21 24.03 3.12
CA VAL A 108 -1.34 22.87 3.26
C VAL A 108 0.10 23.32 2.99
N SER A 109 1.03 22.96 3.86
CA SER A 109 2.40 23.43 3.81
C SER A 109 3.39 22.34 3.44
N SER A 110 4.55 22.71 2.88
CA SER A 110 5.71 21.83 2.70
C SER A 110 6.98 22.61 3.01
N GLY A 111 7.86 22.06 3.84
CA GLY A 111 9.12 22.74 4.22
C GLY A 111 8.91 24.13 4.86
N GLY A 112 7.82 24.32 5.60
CA GLY A 112 7.50 25.60 6.25
C GLY A 112 6.85 26.66 5.35
N LYS A 113 6.69 26.39 4.05
CA LYS A 113 5.99 27.29 3.11
C LYS A 113 4.61 26.74 2.76
N VAL A 114 3.66 27.62 2.49
CA VAL A 114 2.36 27.21 1.92
C VAL A 114 2.60 26.61 0.54
N LYS A 115 2.11 25.38 0.33
CA LYS A 115 2.19 24.67 -0.94
C LYS A 115 0.93 24.88 -1.77
N PHE A 116 -0.23 24.65 -1.16
CA PHE A 116 -1.53 24.88 -1.78
C PHE A 116 -2.59 25.22 -0.73
N THR A 117 -3.75 25.71 -1.18
CA THR A 117 -4.91 25.98 -0.33
C THR A 117 -5.99 24.95 -0.59
N VAL A 118 -6.76 24.64 0.46
CA VAL A 118 -7.89 23.74 0.40
C VAL A 118 -9.16 24.52 0.69
N VAL A 119 -10.23 24.20 -0.02
CA VAL A 119 -11.52 24.87 0.09
C VAL A 119 -12.56 23.94 0.71
N PRO A 120 -13.66 24.48 1.25
CA PRO A 120 -14.76 23.66 1.77
C PRO A 120 -15.24 22.65 0.73
N GLY A 121 -15.37 21.39 1.16
CA GLY A 121 -15.71 20.26 0.30
C GLY A 121 -14.52 19.43 -0.18
N ASP A 122 -13.29 19.96 -0.11
CA ASP A 122 -12.10 19.14 -0.38
C ASP A 122 -11.96 18.02 0.66
N VAL A 123 -11.43 16.88 0.22
CA VAL A 123 -11.12 15.74 1.09
C VAL A 123 -9.64 15.43 1.02
N LEU A 124 -9.03 15.35 2.20
CA LEU A 124 -7.63 15.00 2.36
C LEU A 124 -7.49 13.61 2.98
N GLU A 125 -6.71 12.75 2.34
CA GLU A 125 -6.27 11.46 2.90
C GLU A 125 -5.03 11.67 3.77
N VAL A 126 -5.04 11.17 5.01
CA VAL A 126 -3.88 11.17 5.90
C VAL A 126 -3.01 9.96 5.57
N ILE A 127 -1.94 10.20 4.81
CA ILE A 127 -0.98 9.17 4.40
C ILE A 127 -0.17 8.68 5.60
N ARG A 128 0.35 9.61 6.41
CA ARG A 128 1.16 9.26 7.59
C ARG A 128 1.19 10.38 8.62
N LYS A 129 1.46 10.00 9.86
CA LYS A 129 1.70 10.91 10.99
C LYS A 129 3.20 11.07 11.20
N LYS A 130 3.63 12.30 11.49
CA LYS A 130 5.02 12.62 11.82
C LYS A 130 5.09 13.73 12.85
N LEU A 131 6.26 13.95 13.44
CA LEU A 131 6.51 15.17 14.18
C LEU A 131 6.70 16.34 13.22
N CYS A 132 6.25 17.52 13.64
CA CYS A 132 6.51 18.78 12.95
C CYS A 132 8.00 19.13 13.03
N LEU A 133 8.43 20.15 12.26
CA LEU A 133 9.83 20.58 12.21
C LEU A 133 10.38 21.02 13.58
N ASP A 134 9.50 21.42 14.51
CA ASP A 134 9.87 21.77 15.88
C ASP A 134 10.12 20.56 16.79
N GLY A 135 9.85 19.34 16.32
CA GLY A 135 9.98 18.10 17.10
C GLY A 135 8.96 17.93 18.23
N LYS A 136 8.03 18.86 18.42
CA LYS A 136 7.11 18.88 19.57
C LYS A 136 5.67 18.56 19.20
N ARG A 137 5.23 18.99 18.01
CA ARG A 137 3.82 18.87 17.59
C ARG A 137 3.61 17.74 16.59
N GLU A 138 2.39 17.19 16.57
CA GLU A 138 1.98 16.20 15.57
C GLU A 138 1.58 16.89 14.25
N CYS A 139 2.20 16.45 13.17
CA CYS A 139 1.94 16.86 11.80
C CYS A 139 1.42 15.66 11.00
N TRP A 140 0.43 15.91 10.14
CA TRP A 140 -0.08 14.91 9.21
C TRP A 140 0.42 15.20 7.81
N VAL A 141 0.98 14.18 7.18
CA VAL A 141 1.22 14.20 5.73
C VAL A 141 -0.08 13.80 5.07
N VAL A 142 -0.60 14.70 4.25
CA VAL A 142 -1.91 14.59 3.64
C VAL A 142 -1.80 14.64 2.12
N LYS A 143 -2.76 14.01 1.45
CA LYS A 143 -2.97 14.08 0.00
C LYS A 143 -4.37 14.59 -0.28
N ASN A 144 -4.50 15.63 -1.08
CA ASN A 144 -5.80 16.00 -1.61
C ASN A 144 -6.23 14.95 -2.64
N ILE A 145 -7.38 14.31 -2.43
CA ILE A 145 -7.84 13.21 -3.28
C ILE A 145 -8.18 13.72 -4.69
N LYS A 146 -8.67 14.96 -4.80
CA LYS A 146 -9.06 15.57 -6.08
C LYS A 146 -7.86 16.03 -6.89
N THR A 147 -6.92 16.74 -6.27
CA THR A 147 -5.76 17.31 -6.99
C THR A 147 -4.53 16.42 -6.97
N VAL A 148 -4.54 15.34 -6.18
CA VAL A 148 -3.42 14.41 -5.96
C VAL A 148 -2.22 15.07 -5.27
N GLU A 149 -2.32 16.36 -4.92
CA GLU A 149 -1.23 17.10 -4.29
C GLU A 149 -1.02 16.68 -2.83
N THR A 150 0.25 16.55 -2.45
CA THR A 150 0.66 16.16 -1.10
C THR A 150 1.25 17.32 -0.33
N GLY A 151 1.02 17.36 0.98
CA GLY A 151 1.70 18.30 1.85
C GLY A 151 1.49 17.96 3.33
N VAL A 152 1.67 18.95 4.19
CA VAL A 152 1.70 18.78 5.64
C VAL A 152 0.75 19.76 6.30
N VAL A 153 -0.01 19.26 7.26
CA VAL A 153 -0.93 20.03 8.08
C VAL A 153 -0.69 19.74 9.56
N PHE A 154 -0.99 20.70 10.42
CA PHE A 154 -0.95 20.48 11.87
C PHE A 154 -2.17 19.68 12.32
N ALA A 155 -1.93 18.56 13.00
CA ALA A 155 -2.97 17.62 13.39
C ALA A 155 -4.03 18.28 14.28
N GLU A 156 -3.59 19.03 15.29
CA GLU A 156 -4.47 19.74 16.22
C GLU A 156 -5.32 20.80 15.52
N ARG A 157 -4.71 21.59 14.61
CA ARG A 157 -5.43 22.57 13.79
C ARG A 157 -6.53 21.92 12.97
N MET A 158 -6.25 20.75 12.38
CA MET A 158 -7.23 20.01 11.58
C MET A 158 -8.35 19.43 12.44
N LYS A 159 -8.03 18.81 13.58
CA LYS A 159 -9.04 18.29 14.52
C LYS A 159 -9.98 19.39 15.05
N ASN A 160 -9.48 20.60 15.24
CA ASN A 160 -10.26 21.72 15.80
C ASN A 160 -11.12 22.45 14.76
N ARG A 161 -10.74 22.40 13.47
CA ARG A 161 -11.38 23.21 12.42
C ARG A 161 -12.13 22.39 11.37
N GLN A 162 -11.80 21.11 11.24
CA GLN A 162 -12.23 20.26 10.13
C GLN A 162 -12.82 18.95 10.66
N TYR A 163 -13.56 18.25 9.81
CA TYR A 163 -14.12 16.95 10.18
C TYR A 163 -13.14 15.83 9.82
N VAL A 164 -12.62 15.15 10.84
CA VAL A 164 -11.67 14.03 10.68
C VAL A 164 -12.42 12.73 10.91
N TYR A 165 -12.38 11.83 9.93
CA TYR A 165 -13.08 10.55 9.99
C TYR A 165 -12.18 9.41 9.50
N THR A 166 -12.65 8.20 9.69
CA THR A 166 -11.99 6.96 9.28
C THR A 166 -12.97 6.12 8.49
N GLU A 167 -12.52 5.56 7.37
CA GLU A 167 -13.27 4.54 6.64
C GLU A 167 -12.68 3.17 6.99
N GLU A 168 -13.56 2.24 7.36
CA GLU A 168 -13.28 0.82 7.61
C GLU A 168 -13.45 0.01 6.33
#